data_AF-A0ABD2UW22-F1
#
_entry.id   AF-A0ABD2UW22-F1
#
_cell.length_a   1.000
_cell.length_b   1.000
_cell.length_c   1.000
_cell.angle_alpha   90.00
_cell.angle_beta   90.00
_cell.angle_gamma   90.00
#
_symmetry.space_group_name_H-M   'P 1'
#
loop_
_entity.id
_entity.type
_entity.pdbx_description
1 polymer ?
#
loop_
_entity_poly.entity_id
_entity_poly.type
_entity_poly.pdbx_seq_one_letter_code
_entity_poly.pdbx_strand_id
1 'polypeptide(L)'
;MGPVNFGRVCMALRATKENNEEPSKAEMFIATRTKNEKQVDPETEVVIEEVKELKEEVVELRKLQGLKEEVQELQQLRHLMKLLVKNNPGLNLEDAKGFIGSNQPSPVDSSSVRATRVQNIPRSSGSTHGPTLGKETYGDAIGNGGRKLS
;
A
#
# COMPACT_ATOMS: atom_id res chain seq x y z
N MET A 1 7.94 24.54 -46.85
CA MET A 1 6.96 23.49 -46.46
C MET A 1 5.85 23.44 -47.49
N GLY A 2 5.41 22.25 -47.91
CA GLY A 2 4.24 22.13 -48.81
C GLY A 2 2.90 22.33 -48.07
N PRO A 3 1.75 22.37 -48.78
CA PRO A 3 0.43 22.63 -48.19
C PRO A 3 0.13 21.77 -46.95
N VAL A 4 -0.50 22.37 -45.94
CA VAL A 4 -0.97 21.65 -44.75
C VAL A 4 -2.29 20.97 -45.08
N ASN A 5 -2.30 19.63 -45.08
CA ASN A 5 -3.49 18.82 -45.23
C ASN A 5 -3.87 18.18 -43.88
N PHE A 6 -5.11 17.67 -43.78
CA PHE A 6 -5.61 17.01 -42.56
C PHE A 6 -4.68 15.90 -42.06
N GLY A 7 -4.18 15.04 -42.95
CA GLY A 7 -3.29 13.93 -42.58
C GLY A 7 -2.03 14.38 -41.82
N ARG A 8 -1.41 15.51 -42.21
CA ARG A 8 -0.26 16.08 -41.48
C ARG A 8 -0.63 16.63 -40.11
N VAL A 9 -1.86 17.10 -39.91
CA VAL A 9 -2.36 17.52 -38.59
C VAL A 9 -2.64 16.29 -37.72
N CYS A 10 -3.30 15.26 -38.27
CA CYS A 10 -3.52 13.97 -37.58
C CYS A 10 -2.20 13.33 -37.11
N MET A 11 -1.17 13.31 -37.97
CA MET A 11 0.14 12.74 -37.62
C MET A 11 0.84 13.53 -36.50
N ALA A 12 0.81 14.87 -36.57
CA ALA A 12 1.44 15.70 -35.54
C ALA A 12 0.76 15.53 -34.17
N LEU A 13 -0.58 15.47 -34.12
CA LEU A 13 -1.32 15.24 -32.87
C LEU A 13 -1.08 13.83 -32.30
N ARG A 14 -1.02 12.79 -33.14
CA ARG A 14 -0.68 11.42 -32.69
C ARG A 14 0.70 11.38 -32.05
N ALA A 15 1.70 12.01 -32.66
CA ALA A 15 3.06 12.06 -32.14
C ALA A 15 3.20 12.78 -30.78
N THR A 16 2.21 13.60 -30.38
CA THR A 16 2.17 14.26 -29.06
C THR A 16 1.37 13.50 -28.00
N LYS A 17 0.66 12.42 -28.35
CA LYS A 17 -0.08 11.58 -27.40
C LYS A 17 0.76 10.38 -26.99
N GLU A 18 0.81 10.10 -25.68
CA GLU A 18 1.56 8.99 -25.07
C GLU A 18 1.31 7.63 -25.77
N ASN A 19 0.05 7.36 -26.11
CA ASN A 19 -0.38 6.10 -26.73
C ASN A 19 -0.50 6.14 -28.27
N ASN A 20 -0.08 7.23 -28.93
CA ASN A 20 -0.31 7.48 -30.38
C ASN A 20 -1.79 7.41 -30.84
N GLU A 21 -2.73 7.53 -29.90
CA GLU A 21 -4.18 7.44 -30.15
C GLU A 21 -4.68 8.46 -31.19
N GLU A 22 -5.71 8.08 -31.96
CA GLU A 22 -6.30 8.98 -32.94
C GLU A 22 -6.79 10.29 -32.29
N PRO A 23 -6.50 11.47 -32.88
CA PRO A 23 -7.03 12.72 -32.39
C PRO A 23 -8.54 12.77 -32.58
N SER A 24 -9.24 13.25 -31.55
CA SER A 24 -10.67 13.49 -31.62
C SER A 24 -11.01 14.56 -32.67
N LYS A 25 -12.25 14.57 -33.13
CA LYS A 25 -12.76 15.59 -34.06
C LYS A 25 -12.57 17.03 -33.53
N ALA A 26 -12.68 17.22 -32.22
CA ALA A 26 -12.43 18.50 -31.55
C ALA A 26 -10.95 18.88 -31.56
N GLU A 27 -10.05 17.96 -31.18
CA GLU A 27 -8.59 18.19 -31.26
C GLU A 27 -8.13 18.51 -32.70
N MET A 28 -8.68 17.81 -33.68
CA MET A 28 -8.45 18.08 -35.11
C MET A 28 -8.96 19.45 -35.56
N PHE A 29 -10.13 19.88 -35.08
CA PHE A 29 -10.70 21.18 -35.38
C PHE A 29 -9.84 22.31 -34.78
N ILE A 30 -9.55 22.24 -33.48
CA ILE A 30 -8.71 23.21 -32.75
C ILE A 30 -7.36 23.32 -33.44
N ALA A 31 -6.64 22.21 -33.63
CA ALA A 31 -5.31 22.21 -34.23
C ALA A 31 -5.30 22.65 -35.70
N THR A 32 -6.41 22.56 -36.42
CA THR A 32 -6.51 23.07 -37.79
C THR A 32 -6.79 24.58 -37.82
N ARG A 33 -7.53 25.10 -36.82
CA ARG A 33 -7.83 26.53 -36.68
C ARG A 33 -6.64 27.32 -36.14
N THR A 34 -5.98 26.85 -35.09
CA THR A 34 -4.88 27.57 -34.42
C THR A 34 -3.51 27.43 -35.10
N LYS A 35 -3.33 26.47 -36.01
CA LYS A 35 -2.05 26.25 -36.72
C LYS A 35 -1.76 27.26 -37.83
N ASN A 36 -2.74 28.03 -38.26
CA ASN A 36 -2.53 29.08 -39.25
C ASN A 36 -2.35 30.41 -38.52
N GLU A 37 -1.33 31.19 -38.87
CA GLU A 37 -1.09 32.57 -38.36
C GLU A 37 -2.17 33.59 -38.79
N LYS A 38 -3.28 33.12 -39.35
CA LYS A 38 -4.45 33.93 -39.66
C LYS A 38 -5.25 34.10 -38.37
N GLN A 39 -5.64 35.33 -38.07
CA GLN A 39 -6.53 35.64 -36.96
C GLN A 39 -7.75 34.70 -37.00
N VAL A 40 -7.93 33.94 -35.91
CA VAL A 40 -9.14 33.16 -35.68
C VAL A 40 -10.25 34.16 -35.35
N ASP A 41 -11.47 33.86 -35.79
CA ASP A 41 -12.62 34.69 -35.45
C ASP A 41 -12.82 34.71 -33.92
N PRO A 42 -13.10 35.87 -33.28
CA PRO A 42 -13.18 35.96 -31.81
C PRO A 42 -14.22 35.02 -31.19
N GLU A 43 -15.35 34.77 -31.85
CA GLU A 43 -16.37 33.81 -31.37
C GLU A 43 -15.83 32.37 -31.43
N THR A 44 -15.06 32.06 -32.48
CA THR A 44 -14.38 30.76 -32.59
C THR A 44 -13.25 30.59 -31.56
N GLU A 45 -12.55 31.66 -31.19
CA GLU A 45 -11.50 31.62 -30.16
C GLU A 45 -12.09 31.34 -28.77
N VAL A 46 -13.18 31.99 -28.40
CA VAL A 46 -13.93 31.72 -27.15
C VAL A 46 -14.35 30.24 -27.08
N VAL A 47 -14.95 29.70 -28.14
CA VAL A 47 -15.37 28.29 -28.20
C VAL A 47 -14.17 27.33 -28.12
N ILE A 48 -13.00 27.70 -28.64
CA ILE A 48 -11.78 26.88 -28.52
C ILE A 48 -11.30 26.80 -27.08
N GLU A 49 -11.34 27.91 -26.31
CA GLU A 49 -10.96 27.88 -24.90
C GLU A 49 -11.99 27.13 -24.04
N GLU A 50 -13.30 27.35 -24.25
CA GLU A 50 -14.36 26.60 -23.56
C GLU A 50 -14.22 25.08 -23.77
N VAL A 51 -13.92 24.63 -24.99
CA VAL A 51 -13.71 23.21 -25.30
C VAL A 51 -12.44 22.63 -24.65
N LYS A 52 -11.43 23.46 -24.36
CA LYS A 52 -10.26 23.02 -23.58
C LYS A 52 -10.60 22.88 -22.10
N GLU A 53 -11.26 23.88 -21.52
CA GLU A 53 -11.67 23.88 -20.10
C GLU A 53 -12.59 22.69 -19.81
N LEU A 54 -13.63 22.48 -20.62
CA LEU A 54 -14.52 21.33 -20.52
C LEU A 54 -13.80 19.98 -20.67
N LYS A 55 -12.71 19.92 -21.47
CA LYS A 55 -11.90 18.69 -21.59
C LYS A 55 -11.16 18.39 -20.29
N GLU A 56 -10.62 19.41 -19.62
CA GLU A 56 -9.95 19.26 -18.33
C GLU A 56 -10.95 18.88 -17.23
N GLU A 57 -12.12 19.52 -17.17
CA GLU A 57 -13.19 19.14 -16.25
C GLU A 57 -13.62 17.67 -16.43
N VAL A 58 -13.82 17.22 -17.68
CA VAL A 58 -14.16 15.82 -17.98
C VAL A 58 -13.06 14.84 -17.55
N VAL A 59 -11.78 15.24 -17.53
CA VAL A 59 -10.69 14.41 -16.99
C VAL A 59 -10.79 14.30 -15.46
N GLU A 60 -11.09 15.39 -14.74
CA GLU A 60 -11.29 15.35 -13.29
C GLU A 60 -12.55 14.56 -12.89
N LEU A 61 -13.65 14.71 -13.63
CA LEU A 61 -14.89 13.94 -13.41
C LEU A 61 -14.66 12.42 -13.54
N ARG A 62 -13.76 11.97 -14.42
CA ARG A 62 -13.37 10.55 -14.52
C ARG A 62 -12.64 10.05 -13.27
N LYS A 63 -11.82 10.88 -12.61
CA LYS A 63 -11.18 10.50 -11.34
C LYS A 63 -12.21 10.33 -10.23
N LEU A 64 -13.22 11.21 -10.18
CA LEU A 64 -14.35 11.08 -9.25
C LEU A 64 -15.18 9.82 -9.51
N GLN A 65 -15.29 9.36 -10.76
CA GLN A 65 -15.91 8.07 -11.07
C GLN A 65 -15.12 6.89 -10.49
N GLY A 66 -13.78 6.87 -10.61
CA GLY A 66 -12.94 5.84 -9.99
C GLY A 66 -13.09 5.81 -8.46
N LEU A 67 -13.05 6.98 -7.81
CA LEU A 67 -13.29 7.09 -6.37
C LEU A 67 -14.69 6.61 -5.94
N LYS A 68 -15.72 6.77 -6.78
CA LYS A 68 -17.07 6.24 -6.51
C LYS A 68 -17.07 4.71 -6.50
N GLU A 69 -16.29 4.07 -7.38
CA GLU A 69 -16.15 2.61 -7.45
C GLU A 69 -15.39 2.08 -6.20
N GLU A 70 -14.27 2.71 -5.81
CA GLU A 70 -13.56 2.40 -4.56
C GLU A 70 -14.45 2.57 -3.32
N VAL A 71 -15.21 3.67 -3.23
CA VAL A 71 -16.17 3.89 -2.14
C VAL A 71 -17.23 2.79 -2.13
N GLN A 72 -17.72 2.34 -3.28
CA GLN A 72 -18.68 1.23 -3.37
C GLN A 72 -18.08 -0.08 -2.82
N GLU A 73 -16.82 -0.41 -3.14
CA GLU A 73 -16.13 -1.57 -2.59
C GLU A 73 -15.96 -1.46 -1.06
N LEU A 74 -15.56 -0.29 -0.54
CA LEU A 74 -15.50 -0.03 0.90
C LEU A 74 -16.87 -0.15 1.58
N GLN A 75 -17.97 0.20 0.90
CA GLN A 75 -19.32 -0.02 1.41
C GLN A 75 -19.68 -1.51 1.48
N GLN A 76 -19.28 -2.32 0.49
CA GLN A 76 -19.46 -3.77 0.49
C GLN A 76 -18.62 -4.44 1.59
N LEU A 77 -17.34 -4.06 1.72
CA LEU A 77 -16.45 -4.55 2.77
C LEU A 77 -16.99 -4.21 4.17
N ARG A 78 -17.47 -2.98 4.39
CA ARG A 78 -18.13 -2.58 5.65
C ARG A 78 -19.36 -3.44 5.95
N HIS A 79 -20.15 -3.78 4.94
CA HIS A 79 -21.31 -4.68 5.13
C HIS A 79 -20.86 -6.09 5.54
N LEU A 80 -19.85 -6.65 4.87
CA LEU A 80 -19.27 -7.95 5.22
C LEU A 80 -18.71 -7.97 6.64
N MET A 81 -17.93 -6.95 7.03
CA MET A 81 -17.41 -6.81 8.40
C MET A 81 -18.55 -6.77 9.44
N LYS A 82 -19.65 -6.06 9.15
CA LYS A 82 -20.83 -6.00 10.03
C LYS A 82 -21.49 -7.38 10.20
N LEU A 83 -21.53 -8.21 9.15
CA LEU A 83 -22.03 -9.58 9.22
C LEU A 83 -21.10 -10.48 10.05
N LEU A 84 -19.78 -10.36 9.89
CA LEU A 84 -18.80 -11.12 10.67
C LEU A 84 -18.91 -10.81 12.18
N VAL A 85 -18.97 -9.53 12.56
CA VAL A 85 -19.14 -9.13 13.98
C VAL A 85 -20.49 -9.61 14.53
N LYS A 86 -21.59 -9.50 13.76
CA LYS A 86 -22.90 -9.99 14.20
C LYS A 86 -22.92 -11.50 14.45
N ASN A 87 -22.24 -12.28 13.62
CA ASN A 87 -22.18 -13.73 13.75
C ASN A 87 -21.17 -14.21 14.81
N ASN A 88 -20.26 -13.34 15.25
CA ASN A 88 -19.23 -13.63 16.24
C ASN A 88 -19.24 -12.57 17.34
N PRO A 89 -20.17 -12.62 18.31
CA PRO A 89 -20.35 -11.56 19.30
C PRO A 89 -19.10 -11.29 20.15
N GLY A 90 -18.21 -12.27 20.34
CA GLY A 90 -16.90 -12.09 20.98
C GLY A 90 -15.88 -11.28 20.17
N LEU A 91 -16.21 -10.84 18.95
CA LEU A 91 -15.44 -9.89 18.14
C LEU A 91 -16.06 -8.48 18.16
N ASN A 92 -17.07 -8.22 19.00
CA ASN A 92 -17.64 -6.89 19.14
C ASN A 92 -16.66 -5.95 19.89
N LEU A 93 -16.31 -4.82 19.27
CA LEU A 93 -15.35 -3.86 19.84
C LEU A 93 -15.96 -2.88 20.85
N GLU A 94 -17.26 -2.96 21.16
CA GLU A 94 -17.85 -2.15 22.24
C GLU A 94 -17.17 -2.42 23.60
N ASP A 95 -16.74 -3.66 23.86
CA ASP A 95 -15.95 -4.04 25.04
C ASP A 95 -14.46 -3.66 24.93
N ALA A 96 -13.96 -3.39 23.72
CA ALA A 96 -12.56 -3.08 23.42
C ALA A 96 -12.22 -1.58 23.51
N LYS A 97 -13.14 -0.74 24.02
CA LYS A 97 -13.07 0.73 24.07
C LYS A 97 -11.82 1.30 24.77
N GLY A 98 -11.10 0.49 25.55
CA GLY A 98 -9.84 0.85 26.20
C GLY A 98 -8.57 0.69 25.35
N PHE A 99 -8.61 0.08 24.17
CA PHE A 99 -7.40 -0.26 23.38
C PHE A 99 -6.95 0.84 22.38
N ILE A 100 -7.58 2.02 22.39
CA ILE A 100 -7.14 3.13 21.53
C ILE A 100 -5.86 3.76 22.12
N GLY A 101 -4.72 3.21 21.69
CA GLY A 101 -3.42 3.88 21.62
C GLY A 101 -3.07 4.77 22.81
N SER A 102 -3.02 4.22 24.02
CA SER A 102 -2.47 4.91 25.18
C SER A 102 -0.96 5.10 25.02
N ASN A 103 -0.56 6.17 24.35
CA ASN A 103 0.82 6.72 24.39
C ASN A 103 1.11 7.33 25.78
N GLN A 104 0.82 6.58 26.85
CA GLN A 104 1.29 6.94 28.19
C GLN A 104 2.78 6.60 28.26
N PRO A 105 3.64 7.56 28.62
CA PRO A 105 5.04 7.23 28.90
C PRO A 105 5.10 6.26 30.08
N SER A 106 5.87 5.19 29.92
CA SER A 106 6.09 4.21 30.99
C SER A 106 6.56 4.89 32.29
N PRO A 107 6.17 4.40 33.48
CA PRO A 107 6.61 4.99 34.73
C PRO A 107 8.14 4.97 34.81
N VAL A 108 8.74 6.08 35.27
CA VAL A 108 10.17 6.09 35.56
C VAL A 108 10.44 5.28 36.84
N ASP A 109 11.06 4.11 36.68
CA ASP A 109 11.39 3.21 37.78
C ASP A 109 12.32 3.91 38.78
N SER A 110 11.72 4.43 39.86
CA SER A 110 12.42 5.21 40.89
C SER A 110 13.20 4.33 41.88
N SER A 111 13.58 3.12 41.47
CA SER A 111 14.33 2.13 42.26
C SER A 111 15.86 2.33 42.20
N SER A 112 16.32 3.59 42.11
CA SER A 112 17.75 3.95 42.01
C SER A 112 18.23 4.79 43.21
N VAL A 113 17.82 4.41 44.43
CA VAL A 113 18.34 5.03 45.66
C VAL A 113 18.67 3.99 46.74
N ARG A 114 19.95 3.56 46.72
CA ARG A 114 20.81 3.19 47.88
C ARG A 114 20.29 2.18 48.93
N ALA A 115 20.98 1.04 48.99
CA ALA A 115 21.31 0.37 50.25
C ALA A 115 22.72 -0.25 50.19
N THR A 116 23.71 0.46 50.74
CA THR A 116 25.00 -0.12 51.10
C THR A 116 24.87 -0.93 52.40
N ARG A 117 25.71 -1.98 52.56
CA ARG A 117 26.11 -2.66 53.83
C ARG A 117 25.53 -4.08 54.13
N VAL A 118 26.26 -5.10 53.64
CA VAL A 118 26.80 -6.27 54.40
C VAL A 118 25.85 -7.35 55.01
N GLN A 119 26.26 -8.63 54.86
CA GLN A 119 25.82 -9.88 55.56
C GLN A 119 24.42 -10.44 55.20
N ASN A 120 24.20 -11.65 54.65
CA ASN A 120 24.86 -12.94 54.88
C ASN A 120 24.65 -13.98 53.73
N ILE A 121 25.74 -14.67 53.37
CA ILE A 121 25.85 -16.00 52.73
C ILE A 121 26.82 -16.77 53.67
N PRO A 122 26.72 -18.08 54.00
CA PRO A 122 26.12 -19.21 53.26
C PRO A 122 25.26 -20.21 54.12
N ARG A 123 24.71 -21.25 53.49
CA ARG A 123 25.13 -22.66 53.73
C ARG A 123 24.45 -23.71 52.83
N SER A 124 25.23 -24.73 52.47
CA SER A 124 24.81 -25.95 51.77
C SER A 124 24.47 -27.06 52.77
N SER A 125 23.45 -27.88 52.45
CA SER A 125 23.27 -29.29 52.88
C SER A 125 22.12 -29.91 52.07
N GLY A 126 22.25 -31.17 51.63
CA GLY A 126 21.19 -31.90 50.91
C GLY A 126 21.05 -33.35 51.40
N SER A 127 20.00 -34.06 50.98
CA SER A 127 19.83 -35.53 51.14
C SER A 127 18.56 -36.05 50.41
N THR A 128 18.31 -37.33 50.09
CA THR A 128 19.08 -38.44 49.46
C THR A 128 18.10 -39.58 49.14
N HIS A 129 17.88 -39.96 47.85
CA HIS A 129 17.71 -41.38 47.46
C HIS A 129 17.67 -41.63 45.94
N GLY A 130 18.44 -42.64 45.47
CA GLY A 130 18.23 -43.38 44.20
C GLY A 130 17.35 -44.62 44.42
N PRO A 131 17.25 -45.61 43.50
CA PRO A 131 18.35 -46.27 42.75
C PRO A 131 18.15 -46.29 41.21
N THR A 132 19.15 -46.08 40.34
CA THR A 132 20.29 -46.94 39.88
C THR A 132 19.95 -48.22 39.10
N LEU A 133 20.19 -48.18 37.78
CA LEU A 133 20.72 -49.21 36.86
C LEU A 133 20.79 -48.52 35.47
N GLY A 134 21.95 -48.26 34.83
CA GLY A 134 23.05 -49.15 34.48
C GLY A 134 22.90 -49.49 32.98
N LYS A 135 23.87 -49.27 32.07
CA LYS A 135 25.32 -49.08 32.22
C LYS A 135 25.92 -48.13 31.16
N GLU A 136 27.18 -47.72 31.36
CA GLU A 136 28.05 -47.11 30.35
C GLU A 136 28.30 -48.08 29.16
N THR A 137 28.72 -47.68 27.95
CA THR A 137 30.06 -47.16 27.61
C THR A 137 30.08 -46.54 26.20
N TYR A 138 30.94 -45.54 25.98
CA TYR A 138 31.40 -45.17 24.63
C TYR A 138 32.62 -46.02 24.25
N GLY A 139 32.64 -46.62 23.05
CA GLY A 139 33.80 -47.34 22.53
C GLY A 139 33.57 -47.92 21.13
N ASP A 140 34.51 -47.62 20.23
CA ASP A 140 34.78 -48.15 18.88
C ASP A 140 33.75 -49.04 18.15
N ALA A 141 33.35 -48.58 16.96
CA ALA A 141 33.37 -49.42 15.76
C ALA A 141 33.48 -48.57 14.46
N ILE A 142 34.49 -48.89 13.64
CA ILE A 142 34.68 -48.36 12.28
C ILE A 142 33.65 -49.00 11.34
N GLY A 143 33.00 -48.25 10.42
CA GLY A 143 32.12 -48.89 9.43
C GLY A 143 31.36 -48.00 8.44
N ASN A 144 32.03 -47.65 7.33
CA ASN A 144 31.52 -47.54 5.94
C ASN A 144 30.15 -46.88 5.62
N GLY A 145 30.13 -46.00 4.61
CA GLY A 145 28.86 -45.63 3.96
C GLY A 145 28.84 -44.44 2.99
N GLY A 146 29.90 -44.17 2.24
CA GLY A 146 29.87 -43.08 1.26
C GLY A 146 29.00 -43.40 0.03
N ARG A 147 28.18 -42.43 -0.42
CA ARG A 147 27.81 -42.23 -1.83
C ARG A 147 27.36 -40.78 -2.05
N LYS A 148 28.20 -39.98 -2.71
CA LYS A 148 27.72 -38.83 -3.50
C LYS A 148 27.30 -39.36 -4.87
N LEU A 149 26.15 -38.93 -5.36
CA LEU A 149 25.84 -38.90 -6.79
C LEU A 149 25.20 -37.54 -7.08
N SER A 150 25.91 -36.77 -7.90
CA SER A 150 25.40 -35.68 -8.73
C SER A 150 25.40 -36.17 -10.17
#